data_AF-A0A529YAJ9-F1
#
_entry.id   AF-A0A529YAJ9-F1
#
_cell.length_a   1.000
_cell.length_b   1.000
_cell.length_c   1.000
_cell.angle_alpha   90.00
_cell.angle_beta   90.00
_cell.angle_gamma   90.00
#
_symmetry.space_group_name_H-M   'P 1'
#
loop_
_entity.id
_entity.type
_entity.pdbx_description
1 polymer ?
#
loop_
_entity_poly.entity_id
_entity_poly.type
_entity_poly.pdbx_seq_one_letter_code
_entity_poly.pdbx_strand_id
1 'polypeptide(L)' 'GIFGGFSSGANVAAALRLLKGDQSGKTIAVVICDSGLKYLSTDLWS' A
#
# COMPACT_ATOMS: atom_id res chain seq x y z
N GLY A 1 -1.16 9.40 -9.00
CA GLY A 1 -1.06 8.71 -7.70
C GLY A 1 -1.96 7.49 -7.70
N ILE A 2 -1.80 6.59 -6.73
CA ILE A 2 -2.70 5.43 -6.52
C ILE A 2 -3.59 5.76 -5.32
N PHE A 3 -4.90 5.96 -5.55
CA PHE A 3 -5.88 6.29 -4.53
C PHE A 3 -6.50 5.00 -3.97
N GLY A 4 -5.86 4.39 -2.98
CA GLY A 4 -6.25 3.10 -2.38
C GLY A 4 -6.73 3.20 -0.94
N GLY A 5 -7.21 2.08 -0.39
CA GLY A 5 -7.56 1.96 1.03
C GLY A 5 -6.38 1.74 1.97
N PHE A 6 -6.70 1.61 3.27
CA PHE A 6 -5.72 1.35 4.34
C PHE A 6 -4.85 0.11 4.07
N SER A 7 -5.48 -1.02 3.71
CA SER A 7 -4.78 -2.29 3.46
C SER A 7 -3.80 -2.18 2.28
N SER A 8 -4.16 -1.41 1.26
CA SER A 8 -3.30 -1.14 0.11
C SER A 8 -2.03 -0.39 0.53
N GLY A 9 -2.15 0.63 1.37
CA GLY A 9 -1.01 1.34 1.95
C GLY A 9 -0.13 0.43 2.82
N ALA A 10 -0.75 -0.41 3.66
CA ALA A 10 -0.03 -1.37 4.49
C ALA A 10 0.75 -2.39 3.66
N ASN A 11 0.17 -2.90 2.57
CA ASN A 11 0.84 -3.82 1.66
C ASN A 11 2.08 -3.18 1.02
N VAL A 12 1.98 -1.92 0.57
CA VAL A 12 3.11 -1.18 0.00
C VAL A 12 4.19 -0.94 1.06
N ALA A 13 3.81 -0.53 2.28
CA ALA A 13 4.75 -0.31 3.37
C ALA A 13 5.53 -1.60 3.74
N ALA A 14 4.84 -2.75 3.78
CA ALA A 14 5.47 -4.04 4.02
C ALA A 14 6.43 -4.43 2.88
N ALA A 15 6.02 -4.26 1.62
CA ALA A 15 6.87 -4.53 0.46
C ALA A 15 8.14 -3.67 0.49
N LEU A 16 8.02 -2.36 0.77
CA LEU A 16 9.17 -1.47 0.90
C LEU A 16 10.12 -1.88 2.03
N ARG A 17 9.58 -2.37 3.16
CA ARG A 17 10.42 -2.89 4.25
C ARG A 17 11.20 -4.13 3.85
N LEU A 18 10.56 -5.06 3.12
CA LEU A 18 11.22 -6.28 2.62
C LEU A 18 12.31 -5.96 1.59
N LEU A 19 12.05 -5.00 0.69
CA LEU A 19 13.01 -4.56 -0.33
C LEU A 19 14.25 -3.87 0.26
N LYS A 20 14.17 -3.36 1.50
CA LYS A 20 15.34 -2.83 2.23
C LYS A 20 16.17 -3.92 2.92
N GLY A 21 15.65 -5.14 3.04
CA GLY A 21 16.29 -6.26 3.72
C GLY A 21 16.44 -7.45 2.79
N ASP A 22 15.87 -8.58 3.19
CA ASP A 22 16.03 -9.90 2.55
C ASP A 22 15.63 -9.95 1.06
N GLN A 23 14.80 -9.01 0.60
CA GLN A 23 14.38 -8.92 -0.79
C GLN A 23 15.06 -7.77 -1.55
N SER A 24 16.18 -7.26 -1.06
CA SER A 24 16.96 -6.22 -1.75
C SER A 24 17.36 -6.66 -3.16
N GLY A 25 17.22 -5.73 -4.11
CA GLY A 25 17.46 -5.96 -5.54
C GLY A 25 16.38 -6.78 -6.26
N LYS A 26 15.31 -7.21 -5.58
CA LYS A 26 14.19 -7.94 -6.19
C LYS A 26 13.01 -7.01 -6.49
N THR A 27 12.00 -7.57 -7.14
CA THR A 27 10.73 -6.90 -7.43
C THR A 27 9.59 -7.57 -6.67
N ILE A 28 8.78 -6.78 -5.97
CA ILE A 28 7.59 -7.25 -5.26
C ILE A 28 6.35 -6.62 -5.92
N ALA A 29 5.42 -7.46 -6.37
CA ALA A 29 4.11 -7.02 -6.81
C ALA A 29 3.17 -6.87 -5.61
N VAL A 30 2.37 -5.81 -5.60
CA VAL A 30 1.47 -5.49 -4.49
C VAL A 30 0.04 -5.34 -5.01
N VAL A 31 -0.93 -5.91 -4.29
CA VAL A 31 -2.35 -5.78 -4.63
C VAL A 31 -2.93 -4.56 -3.92
N ILE A 32 -3.60 -3.72 -4.70
CA ILE A 32 -4.44 -2.62 -4.21
C ILE A 32 -5.86 -3.18 -4.12
N CYS A 33 -6.31 -3.46 -2.89
CA CYS A 33 -7.52 -4.25 -2.64
C CYS A 33 -8.81 -3.49 -2.96
N ASP A 34 -8.80 -2.17 -2.82
CA ASP A 34 -9.92 -1.29 -3.09
C ASP A 34 -9.45 0.16 -3.35
N SER A 35 -10.36 0.98 -3.89
CA SER A 35 -10.12 2.40 -4.07
C SER A 35 -10.31 3.18 -2.76
N GLY A 36 -9.68 4.35 -2.67
CA GLY A 36 -9.81 5.28 -1.55
C GLY A 36 -11.23 5.85 -1.38
N LEU A 37 -12.12 5.71 -2.38
CA LEU A 37 -13.49 6.26 -2.34
C LEU A 37 -14.28 5.75 -1.14
N LYS A 38 -14.03 4.51 -0.72
CA LYS A 38 -14.69 3.88 0.43
C LYS A 38 -14.35 4.56 1.76
N TYR A 39 -13.28 5.35 1.81
CA TYR A 39 -12.70 5.89 3.03
C TYR A 39 -12.81 7.40 3.15
N LEU A 40 -13.59 8.06 2.28
CA LEU A 40 -13.80 9.52 2.32
C LEU A 40 -14.53 10.00 3.58
N SER A 41 -15.26 9.11 4.28
CA SER A 41 -15.88 9.40 5.57
C SER A 41 -15.01 9.00 6.77
N THR A 42 -13.72 8.74 6.54
CA THR A 42 -12.73 8.38 7.57
C THR A 42 -11.51 9.29 7.45
N ASP A 43 -10.59 9.17 8.40
CA ASP A 43 -9.39 10.03 8.45
C ASP A 43 -8.28 9.65 7.45
N LEU A 44 -8.51 8.68 6.54
CA LEU A 44 -7.46 8.22 5.62
C LEU A 44 -7.05 9.29 4.58
N TRP A 45 -8.02 10.08 4.13
CA TRP A 45 -7.87 11.00 2.99
C TRP A 45 -8.32 12.43 3.32
N SER A 46 -8.61 12.72 4.57
CA SER A 46 -8.93 14.05 5.11
C SER A 46 -7.70 14.75 5.66
#